data_AF-A0A967GFJ0-F1
#
_entry.id   AF-A0A967GFJ0-F1
#
_cell.length_a   1.000
_cell.length_b   1.000
_cell.length_c   1.000
_cell.angle_alpha   90.00
_cell.angle_beta   90.00
_cell.angle_gamma   90.00
#
_symmetry.space_group_name_H-M   'P 1'
#
loop_
_entity.id
_entity.type
_entity.pdbx_description
1 polymer ?
#
loop_
_entity_poly.entity_id
_entity_poly.type
_entity_poly.pdbx_seq_one_letter_code
_entity_poly.pdbx_strand_id
1 'polypeptide(L)'
;GARFNAETLAVRYKGKTIAEVLAMSVDEAVEYFSAHAGIHHALRLLQDVGLGYLTLGQQSPTLSGGEAQRIKLVSELAKTKTTTAATRGRKGTTRKLHSLYVLDEPTIGLHMADVEKLIRVLHRLKEAGNTVIVIEHDL
;
A
#
# COMPACT_ATOMS: atom_id res chain seq x y z
N GLY A 1 -0.99 16.68 19.14
CA GLY A 1 -0.29 15.93 20.21
C GLY A 1 -0.08 14.49 19.80
N ALA A 2 0.88 13.79 20.41
CA ALA A 2 1.34 12.46 20.00
C ALA A 2 0.31 11.31 20.13
N ARG A 3 -0.85 11.54 20.78
CA ARG A 3 -1.92 10.54 21.04
C ARG A 3 -1.52 9.34 21.92
N PHE A 4 -0.31 9.33 22.48
CA PHE A 4 0.18 8.30 23.39
C PHE A 4 0.54 8.89 24.76
N ASN A 5 0.46 8.06 25.80
CA ASN A 5 0.89 8.42 27.15
C ASN A 5 2.43 8.46 27.26
N ALA A 6 2.94 9.04 28.34
CA ALA A 6 4.39 9.21 28.54
C ALA A 6 5.16 7.87 28.57
N GLU A 7 4.57 6.83 29.18
CA GLU A 7 5.17 5.50 29.27
C GLU A 7 5.36 4.86 27.88
N THR A 8 4.37 4.96 27.00
CA THR A 8 4.47 4.47 25.62
C THR A 8 5.52 5.24 24.83
N LEU A 9 5.63 6.56 25.05
CA LEU A 9 6.62 7.42 24.40
C LEU A 9 8.05 7.22 24.95
N ALA A 10 8.23 6.52 26.07
CA ALA A 10 9.55 6.17 26.56
C ALA A 10 10.20 5.04 25.76
N VAL A 11 9.39 4.19 25.10
CA VAL A 11 9.89 3.07 24.30
C VAL A 11 10.41 3.58 22.95
N ARG A 12 11.64 3.16 22.62
CA ARG A 12 12.32 3.55 21.37
C ARG A 12 12.75 2.33 20.58
N TYR A 13 12.56 2.41 19.27
CA TYR A 13 13.13 1.48 18.29
C TYR A 13 14.05 2.30 17.39
N LYS A 14 15.30 1.87 17.17
CA LYS A 14 16.35 2.63 16.45
C LYS A 14 16.38 4.13 16.82
N GLY A 15 16.25 4.44 18.10
CA GLY A 15 16.28 5.81 18.63
C GLY A 15 14.97 6.60 18.50
N LYS A 16 13.94 6.10 17.80
CA LYS A 16 12.66 6.79 17.60
C LYS A 16 11.50 6.15 18.37
N THR A 17 10.63 6.98 18.90
CA THR A 17 9.36 6.64 19.53
C THR A 17 8.30 6.30 18.47
N ILE A 18 7.19 5.68 18.88
CA ILE A 18 6.08 5.39 17.97
C ILE A 18 5.49 6.65 17.31
N ALA A 19 5.45 7.77 18.04
CA ALA A 19 4.95 9.03 17.49
C ALA A 19 5.87 9.58 16.39
N GLU A 20 7.19 9.48 16.59
CA GLU A 20 8.18 9.88 15.57
C GLU A 20 8.17 8.94 14.36
N VAL A 21 7.90 7.66 14.55
CA VAL A 21 7.70 6.69 13.45
C VAL A 21 6.43 7.03 12.66
N LEU A 22 5.32 7.30 13.33
CA LEU A 22 4.06 7.68 12.66
C LEU A 22 4.16 9.04 11.94
N ALA A 23 5.10 9.89 12.34
CA ALA A 23 5.36 11.15 11.65
C ALA A 23 6.23 11.01 10.39
N MET A 24 6.85 9.85 10.14
CA MET A 24 7.65 9.61 8.93
C MET A 24 6.78 9.59 7.69
N SER A 25 7.33 10.06 6.56
CA SER A 25 6.78 9.75 5.26
C SER A 25 6.91 8.26 4.93
N VAL A 26 6.12 7.76 3.99
CA VAL A 26 6.27 6.39 3.48
C VAL A 26 7.68 6.20 2.91
N ASP A 27 8.24 7.17 2.19
CA ASP A 27 9.59 7.08 1.63
C ASP A 27 10.66 6.93 2.71
N GLU A 28 10.58 7.72 3.78
CA GLU A 28 11.48 7.58 4.93
C GLU A 28 11.31 6.23 5.63
N ALA A 29 10.06 5.80 5.78
CA ALA A 29 9.73 4.55 6.45
C ALA A 29 10.21 3.32 5.67
N VAL A 30 10.20 3.35 4.33
CA VAL A 30 10.74 2.28 3.47
C VAL A 30 12.20 2.02 3.85
N GLU A 31 13.04 3.06 3.88
CA GLU A 31 14.45 2.93 4.24
C GLU A 31 14.62 2.47 5.70
N TYR A 32 13.85 3.07 6.61
CA TYR A 32 13.93 2.80 8.04
C TYR A 32 13.60 1.34 8.41
N PHE A 33 12.61 0.76 7.73
CA PHE A 33 12.14 -0.62 7.93
C PHE A 33 12.69 -1.63 6.93
N SER A 34 13.70 -1.28 6.13
CA SER A 34 14.35 -2.17 5.13
C SER A 34 14.68 -3.59 5.64
N ALA A 35 15.10 -3.73 6.90
CA ALA A 35 15.40 -5.02 7.54
C ALA A 35 14.16 -5.87 7.92
N HIS A 36 12.96 -5.29 7.90
CA HIS A 36 11.71 -5.95 8.31
C HIS A 36 10.87 -6.29 7.08
N ALA A 37 11.12 -7.46 6.48
CA ALA A 37 10.56 -7.85 5.18
C ALA A 37 9.04 -7.64 5.05
N GLY A 38 8.25 -7.96 6.08
CA GLY A 38 6.79 -7.78 6.07
C GLY A 38 6.35 -6.31 6.03
N ILE A 39 6.96 -5.48 6.88
CA ILE A 39 6.67 -4.03 6.94
C ILE A 39 7.19 -3.34 5.68
N HIS A 40 8.45 -3.60 5.32
CA HIS A 40 9.09 -3.06 4.13
C HIS A 40 8.28 -3.36 2.87
N HIS A 41 7.73 -4.56 2.73
CA HIS A 41 6.91 -4.91 1.58
C HIS A 41 5.66 -4.04 1.48
N ALA A 42 4.91 -3.86 2.57
CA ALA A 42 3.71 -3.03 2.58
C ALA A 42 4.03 -1.56 2.26
N LEU A 43 5.11 -1.03 2.84
CA LEU A 43 5.57 0.33 2.58
C LEU A 43 6.01 0.53 1.12
N ARG A 44 6.72 -0.45 0.55
CA ARG A 44 7.10 -0.43 -0.87
C ARG A 44 5.88 -0.42 -1.79
N LEU A 45 4.80 -1.12 -1.45
CA LEU A 45 3.57 -1.06 -2.24
C LEU A 45 2.94 0.35 -2.22
N LEU A 46 2.92 1.01 -1.06
CA LEU A 46 2.47 2.40 -0.93
C LEU A 46 3.34 3.35 -1.76
N GLN A 47 4.66 3.18 -1.72
CA GLN A 47 5.58 3.94 -2.55
C GLN A 47 5.34 3.70 -4.05
N ASP A 48 5.17 2.44 -4.46
CA ASP A 48 4.96 2.04 -5.86
C ASP A 48 3.69 2.67 -6.46
N VAL A 49 2.65 2.94 -5.65
CA VAL A 49 1.41 3.64 -6.09
C VAL A 49 1.50 5.17 -6.00
N GLY A 50 2.67 5.72 -5.65
CA GLY A 50 2.90 7.16 -5.57
C GLY A 50 2.50 7.81 -4.25
N LEU A 51 2.33 7.04 -3.17
CA LEU A 51 1.98 7.57 -1.84
C LEU A 51 3.21 7.79 -0.93
N GLY A 52 4.40 7.89 -1.52
CA GLY A 52 5.68 8.09 -0.81
C GLY A 52 5.70 9.29 0.14
N TYR A 53 5.00 10.36 -0.23
CA TYR A 53 4.94 11.62 0.52
C TYR A 53 4.01 11.57 1.75
N LEU A 54 3.07 10.62 1.82
CA LEU A 54 2.13 10.54 2.93
C LEU A 54 2.85 10.14 4.21
N THR A 55 2.45 10.74 5.33
CA THR A 55 2.94 10.29 6.65
C THR A 55 2.18 9.05 7.10
N LEU A 56 2.86 8.12 7.78
CA LEU A 56 2.22 6.88 8.26
C LEU A 56 1.04 7.12 9.21
N GLY A 57 1.09 8.22 9.97
CA GLY A 57 0.07 8.63 10.94
C GLY A 57 -0.99 9.59 10.39
N GLN A 58 -0.99 9.88 9.07
CA GLN A 58 -1.98 10.74 8.45
C GLN A 58 -3.40 10.21 8.72
N GLN A 59 -4.29 11.09 9.16
CA GLN A 59 -5.65 10.69 9.51
C GLN A 59 -6.46 10.43 8.24
N SER A 60 -7.27 9.36 8.23
CA SER A 60 -8.10 9.01 7.08
C SER A 60 -9.01 10.14 6.55
N PRO A 61 -9.64 10.97 7.41
CA PRO A 61 -10.48 12.09 6.94
C PRO A 61 -9.72 13.19 6.19
N THR A 62 -8.39 13.25 6.28
CA THR A 62 -7.56 14.25 5.58
C THR A 62 -6.97 13.72 4.28
N LEU A 63 -7.35 12.51 3.86
CA LEU A 63 -6.94 11.95 2.58
C LEU A 63 -7.89 12.42 1.48
N SER A 64 -7.32 12.77 0.33
CA SER A 64 -8.07 12.93 -0.92
C SER A 64 -8.71 11.60 -1.35
N GLY A 65 -9.75 11.68 -2.18
CA GLY A 65 -10.39 10.49 -2.75
C GLY A 65 -9.39 9.59 -3.49
N GLY A 66 -8.50 10.17 -4.29
CA GLY A 66 -7.47 9.44 -5.03
C GLY A 66 -6.41 8.79 -4.13
N GLU A 67 -6.04 9.40 -3.00
CA GLU A 67 -5.16 8.76 -2.01
C GLU A 67 -5.85 7.55 -1.36
N ALA A 68 -7.10 7.71 -0.93
CA ALA A 68 -7.87 6.62 -0.33
C ALA A 68 -8.06 5.43 -1.29
N GLN A 69 -8.31 5.71 -2.57
CA GLN A 69 -8.42 4.69 -3.61
C GLN A 69 -7.09 3.93 -3.81
N ARG A 70 -5.97 4.64 -3.87
CA ARG A 70 -4.63 4.02 -4.00
C ARG A 70 -4.27 3.16 -2.78
N ILE A 71 -4.62 3.59 -1.56
CA ILE A 71 -4.46 2.76 -0.33
C ILE A 71 -5.28 1.47 -0.42
N LYS A 72 -6.51 1.55 -0.94
CA LYS A 72 -7.37 0.37 -1.15
C LYS A 72 -6.74 -0.60 -2.16
N LEU A 73 -6.18 -0.10 -3.27
CA LEU A 73 -5.47 -0.92 -4.25
C LEU A 73 -4.25 -1.62 -3.68
N VAL A 74 -3.45 -0.93 -2.86
CA VAL A 74 -2.31 -1.52 -2.15
C VAL A 74 -2.75 -2.67 -1.24
N SER A 75 -3.84 -2.48 -0.50
CA SER A 75 -4.39 -3.50 0.40
C SER A 75 -4.80 -4.76 -0.36
N GLU A 76 -5.30 -4.62 -1.58
CA GLU A 76 -5.64 -5.74 -2.46
C GLU A 76 -4.39 -6.42 -3.04
N LEU A 77 -3.41 -5.65 -3.52
CA LEU A 77 -2.12 -6.18 -3.98
C LEU A 77 -1.40 -6.99 -2.89
N ALA A 78 -1.40 -6.53 -1.64
CA ALA A 78 -0.76 -7.22 -0.53
C ALA A 78 -1.34 -8.64 -0.30
N LYS A 79 -2.65 -8.83 -0.52
CA LYS A 79 -3.33 -10.13 -0.40
C LYS A 79 -2.91 -11.11 -1.50
N THR A 80 -2.60 -10.62 -2.70
CA THR A 80 -2.22 -11.47 -3.85
C THR A 80 -0.88 -12.19 -3.68
N LYS A 81 0.07 -11.67 -2.88
CA LYS A 81 1.33 -12.39 -2.60
C LYS A 81 1.20 -13.47 -1.54
N THR A 82 0.25 -13.34 -0.60
CA THR A 82 0.00 -14.39 0.40
C THR A 82 -0.42 -15.71 -0.28
N THR A 83 -1.07 -15.65 -1.45
CA THR A 83 -1.47 -16.84 -2.22
C THR A 83 -0.36 -17.43 -3.09
N THR A 84 0.78 -16.76 -3.28
CA THR A 84 1.92 -17.27 -4.06
C THR A 84 3.07 -17.76 -3.18
N ALA A 85 3.30 -17.13 -2.01
CA ALA A 85 4.34 -17.55 -1.06
C ALA A 85 3.90 -18.69 -0.12
N ALA A 86 2.61 -18.78 0.24
CA ALA A 86 2.09 -19.87 1.10
C ALA A 86 1.98 -21.23 0.39
N THR A 87 2.24 -21.28 -0.92
CA THR A 87 1.95 -22.45 -1.78
C THR A 87 3.18 -23.34 -2.01
N ARG A 88 4.32 -23.05 -1.39
CA ARG A 88 5.51 -23.92 -1.46
C ARG A 88 5.55 -25.07 -0.45
N GLY A 89 4.54 -25.21 0.42
CA GLY A 89 4.59 -26.21 1.51
C GLY A 89 3.31 -26.96 1.87
N ARG A 90 2.13 -26.60 1.35
CA ARG A 90 0.87 -27.29 1.70
C ARG A 90 0.19 -27.88 0.47
N LYS A 91 0.34 -29.20 0.34
CA LYS A 91 -0.40 -30.09 -0.56
C LYS A 91 -1.88 -30.08 -0.14
N GLY A 92 -2.60 -29.04 -0.52
CA GLY A 92 -4.01 -28.84 -0.17
C GLY A 92 -4.57 -27.68 -0.96
N THR A 93 -5.14 -27.99 -2.12
CA THR A 93 -5.98 -27.15 -2.99
C THR A 93 -6.05 -25.67 -2.61
N THR A 94 -4.97 -24.93 -2.85
CA THR A 94 -4.98 -23.47 -2.71
C THR A 94 -5.72 -22.94 -3.94
N ARG A 95 -7.05 -22.82 -3.85
CA ARG A 95 -7.85 -22.20 -4.90
C ARG A 95 -7.32 -20.79 -5.06
N LYS A 96 -6.57 -20.54 -6.14
CA LYS A 96 -6.17 -19.19 -6.54
C LYS A 96 -7.47 -18.41 -6.72
N LEU A 97 -7.82 -17.55 -5.75
CA LEU A 97 -9.02 -16.72 -5.87
C LEU A 97 -8.79 -15.80 -7.07
N HIS A 98 -9.61 -15.99 -8.10
CA HIS A 98 -9.71 -15.07 -9.23
C HIS A 98 -10.68 -13.97 -8.83
N SER A 99 -10.16 -12.79 -8.49
CA SER A 99 -10.98 -11.63 -8.16
C SER A 99 -11.25 -10.79 -9.41
N LEU A 100 -12.44 -10.17 -9.45
CA LEU A 100 -12.78 -9.12 -10.41
C LEU A 100 -12.64 -7.76 -9.72
N TYR A 101 -11.76 -6.91 -10.22
CA TYR A 101 -11.60 -5.53 -9.81
C TYR A 101 -12.28 -4.63 -10.84
N VAL A 102 -13.25 -3.82 -10.39
CA VAL A 102 -13.89 -2.77 -11.22
C VAL A 102 -13.49 -1.43 -10.64
N LEU A 103 -12.86 -0.58 -11.46
CA LEU A 103 -12.43 0.75 -11.09
C LEU A 103 -13.18 1.76 -11.96
N ASP A 104 -13.76 2.76 -11.29
CA ASP A 104 -14.46 3.87 -11.93
C ASP A 104 -13.59 5.12 -11.82
N GLU A 105 -13.19 5.65 -12.97
CA GLU A 105 -12.30 6.80 -13.18
C GLU A 105 -11.11 6.89 -12.19
N PRO A 106 -10.27 5.83 -12.09
CA PRO A 106 -9.19 5.79 -11.11
C PRO A 106 -8.07 6.81 -11.31
N THR A 107 -8.04 7.54 -12.43
CA THR A 107 -7.09 8.62 -12.71
C THR A 107 -7.55 10.00 -12.25
N ILE A 108 -8.81 10.20 -11.83
CA ILE A 108 -9.28 11.54 -11.41
C ILE A 108 -8.40 12.10 -10.31
N GLY A 109 -7.89 13.31 -10.55
CA GLY A 109 -7.07 14.05 -9.60
C GLY A 109 -5.65 13.51 -9.43
N LEU A 110 -5.23 12.55 -10.26
CA LEU A 110 -3.84 12.14 -10.34
C LEU A 110 -3.04 13.04 -11.27
N HIS A 111 -1.81 13.36 -10.86
CA HIS A 111 -0.83 13.91 -11.77
C HIS A 111 -0.39 12.84 -12.78
N MET A 112 -0.01 13.22 -13.99
CA MET A 112 0.39 12.29 -15.07
C MET A 112 1.46 11.29 -14.63
N ALA A 113 2.44 11.74 -13.83
CA ALA A 113 3.48 10.87 -13.27
C ALA A 113 2.97 9.77 -12.32
N ASP A 114 1.80 9.96 -11.70
CA ASP A 114 1.15 8.97 -10.83
C ASP A 114 0.19 8.06 -11.59
N VAL A 115 -0.32 8.48 -12.75
CA VAL A 115 -1.13 7.63 -13.66
C VAL A 115 -0.32 6.42 -14.10
N GLU A 116 0.93 6.60 -14.52
CA GLU A 116 1.80 5.47 -14.88
C GLU A 116 2.00 4.48 -13.72
N LYS A 117 2.11 4.99 -12.49
CA LYS A 117 2.27 4.16 -11.28
C LYS A 117 1.02 3.33 -11.02
N LEU A 118 -0.16 3.95 -11.16
CA LEU A 118 -1.44 3.26 -11.09
C LEU A 118 -1.55 2.17 -12.15
N ILE A 119 -1.24 2.47 -13.41
CA ILE A 119 -1.26 1.50 -14.52
C ILE A 119 -0.37 0.29 -14.22
N ARG A 120 0.86 0.52 -13.74
CA ARG A 120 1.78 -0.56 -13.31
C ARG A 120 1.16 -1.45 -12.22
N VAL A 121 0.42 -0.88 -11.28
CA VAL A 121 -0.29 -1.61 -10.22
C VAL A 121 -1.45 -2.44 -10.76
N LEU A 122 -2.23 -1.92 -11.69
CA LEU A 122 -3.31 -2.67 -12.34
C LEU A 122 -2.78 -3.85 -13.15
N HIS A 123 -1.65 -3.67 -13.85
CA HIS A 123 -0.97 -4.77 -14.54
C HIS A 123 -0.52 -5.87 -13.57
N ARG A 124 0.02 -5.51 -12.40
CA ARG A 124 0.39 -6.50 -11.37
C ARG A 124 -0.81 -7.29 -10.85
N LEU A 125 -1.98 -6.67 -10.70
CA LEU A 125 -3.22 -7.38 -10.34
C LEU A 125 -3.63 -8.37 -11.43
N LYS A 126 -3.55 -7.97 -12.70
CA LYS A 126 -3.80 -8.84 -13.87
C LYS A 126 -2.83 -10.02 -13.91
N GLU A 127 -1.53 -9.76 -13.76
CA GLU A 127 -0.47 -10.79 -13.75
C GLU A 127 -0.62 -11.77 -12.58
N ALA A 128 -1.13 -11.30 -11.44
CA ALA A 128 -1.54 -12.17 -10.33
C ALA A 128 -2.73 -13.09 -10.67
N GLY A 129 -3.30 -12.98 -11.88
CA GLY A 129 -4.38 -13.81 -12.41
C GLY A 129 -5.77 -13.32 -12.05
N ASN A 130 -5.93 -12.02 -11.75
CA ASN A 130 -7.23 -11.37 -11.55
C ASN A 130 -7.73 -10.72 -12.84
N THR A 131 -9.02 -10.41 -12.90
CA THR A 131 -9.58 -9.56 -13.96
C THR A 131 -9.68 -8.14 -13.45
N VAL A 132 -9.27 -7.16 -14.27
CA VAL A 132 -9.36 -5.73 -13.95
C VAL A 132 -10.16 -5.07 -15.07
N ILE A 133 -11.26 -4.41 -14.72
CA ILE A 133 -12.07 -3.57 -15.58
C ILE A 133 -11.90 -2.14 -15.10
N VAL A 134 -11.57 -1.25 -16.03
CA VAL A 134 -11.35 0.16 -15.77
C VAL A 134 -12.31 0.95 -16.65
N ILE A 135 -13.06 1.85 -16.04
CA ILE A 135 -13.86 2.87 -16.72
C ILE A 135 -13.04 4.15 -16.64
N GLU A 136 -12.63 4.67 -17.80
CA GLU A 136 -11.84 5.90 -17.91
C GLU A 136 -12.36 6.75 -19.05
N HIS A 137 -12.17 8.06 -18.90
CA HIS A 137 -12.51 9.06 -19.91
C HIS A 137 -11.28 9.73 -20.51
N ASP A 138 -10.10 9.55 -19.90
CA ASP A 138 -8.82 10.06 -20.38
C ASP A 138 -8.27 9.16 -21.52
N LEU A 139 -7.90 9.76 -22.66
CA LEU A 139 -7.50 9.08 -23.91
C LEU A 139 -5.99 8.99 -24.08
#